data_AF-A0A835J2M8-F1
#
_entry.id   AF-A0A835J2M8-F1
#
_cell.length_a   1.000
_cell.length_b   1.000
_cell.length_c   1.000
_cell.angle_alpha   90.00
_cell.angle_beta   90.00
_cell.angle_gamma   90.00
#
_symmetry.space_group_name_H-M   'P 1'
#
loop_
_entity.id
_entity.type
_entity.pdbx_description
1 polymer ?
#
loop_
_entity_poly.entity_id
_entity_poly.type
_entity_poly.pdbx_seq_one_letter_code
_entity_poly.pdbx_strand_id
1 'polypeptide(L)'
;MTFIIVLMQVFDFADRYRGSYSDSLGVACPFYCSYSGYHDGLLCGASWLHNTSQNSSYLAYIQSNGHTLGADDDDFSFSWDEKQVGTKILLSKILHIFSSTELLGHKG
;
A
#
# COMPACT_ATOMS: atom_id res chain seq x y z
N MET A 1 -12.22 -9.98 -13.42
CA MET A 1 -12.06 -10.83 -12.22
C MET A 1 -10.62 -11.34 -12.05
N THR A 2 -9.88 -11.67 -13.10
CA THR A 2 -8.49 -12.20 -13.03
C THR A 2 -7.44 -11.24 -12.42
N PHE A 3 -7.54 -9.94 -12.70
CA PHE A 3 -6.52 -8.97 -12.29
C PHE A 3 -6.38 -8.82 -10.76
N ILE A 4 -7.51 -8.77 -10.03
CA ILE A 4 -7.49 -8.64 -8.56
C ILE A 4 -6.82 -9.85 -7.91
N ILE A 5 -7.08 -11.06 -8.41
CA ILE A 5 -6.48 -12.30 -7.88
C ILE A 5 -4.95 -12.24 -7.98
N VAL A 6 -4.43 -11.78 -9.11
CA VAL A 6 -2.97 -11.63 -9.30
C VAL A 6 -2.41 -10.59 -8.34
N LEU A 7 -3.09 -9.45 -8.13
CA LEU A 7 -2.65 -8.45 -7.15
C LEU A 7 -2.57 -9.03 -5.74
N MET A 8 -3.56 -9.82 -5.32
CA MET A 8 -3.57 -10.47 -4.01
C MET A 8 -2.41 -11.44 -3.86
N GLN A 9 -2.12 -12.26 -4.87
CA GLN A 9 -1.00 -13.19 -4.86
C GLN A 9 0.37 -12.50 -4.78
N VAL A 10 0.54 -11.41 -5.54
CA VAL A 10 1.78 -10.62 -5.52
C VAL A 10 1.97 -9.94 -4.16
N PHE A 11 0.89 -9.41 -3.58
CA PHE A 11 0.94 -8.81 -2.25
C PHE A 11 1.27 -9.84 -1.18
N ASP A 12 0.61 -11.01 -1.18
CA ASP A 12 0.87 -12.08 -0.21
C ASP A 12 2.32 -12.58 -0.28
N PHE A 13 2.89 -12.64 -1.50
CA PHE A 13 4.31 -12.95 -1.68
C PHE A 13 5.20 -11.86 -1.06
N ALA A 14 4.93 -10.58 -1.36
CA ALA A 14 5.73 -9.47 -0.85
C ALA A 14 5.67 -9.34 0.68
N ASP A 15 4.49 -9.52 1.28
CA ASP A 15 4.33 -9.45 2.73
C ASP A 15 4.97 -10.64 3.46
N ARG A 16 4.96 -11.84 2.84
CA ARG A 16 5.61 -13.02 3.40
C ARG A 16 7.13 -12.95 3.33
N TYR A 17 7.68 -12.40 2.24
CA TYR A 17 9.11 -12.36 1.97
C TYR A 17 9.60 -10.92 1.94
N ARG A 18 9.58 -10.28 3.11
CA ARG A 18 9.95 -8.87 3.28
C ARG A 18 11.44 -8.65 3.04
N GLY A 19 11.76 -7.65 2.23
CA GLY A 19 13.13 -7.25 1.92
C GLY A 19 13.18 -6.35 0.69
N SER A 20 14.27 -5.60 0.56
CA SER A 20 14.50 -4.76 -0.61
C SER A 20 14.90 -5.62 -1.81
N TYR A 21 14.25 -5.41 -2.96
CA TYR A 21 14.53 -6.21 -4.15
C TYR A 21 15.98 -6.04 -4.64
N SER A 22 16.57 -4.86 -4.45
CA SER A 22 17.95 -4.55 -4.84
C SER A 22 18.99 -5.38 -4.09
N ASP A 23 18.66 -5.89 -2.89
CA ASP A 23 19.56 -6.75 -2.11
C ASP A 23 19.69 -8.14 -2.74
N SER A 24 18.60 -8.62 -3.36
CA SER A 24 18.56 -9.93 -4.03
C SER A 24 18.93 -9.83 -5.51
N LEU A 25 18.59 -8.71 -6.16
CA LEU A 25 18.86 -8.44 -7.57
C LEU A 25 19.92 -7.35 -7.70
N GLY A 26 21.16 -7.70 -7.37
CA GLY A 26 22.28 -6.74 -7.34
C GLY A 26 22.54 -5.99 -8.66
N VAL A 27 22.05 -6.50 -9.80
CA VAL A 27 22.13 -5.83 -11.10
C VAL A 27 21.18 -4.63 -11.25
N ALA A 28 20.15 -4.53 -10.40
CA ALA A 28 19.24 -3.39 -10.41
C ALA A 28 19.95 -2.12 -9.93
N CYS A 29 20.82 -2.25 -8.93
CA CYS A 29 21.75 -1.19 -8.55
C CYS A 29 22.97 -1.17 -9.49
N PRO A 30 23.42 -0.01 -10.00
CA PRO A 30 23.12 1.34 -9.53
C PRO A 30 21.96 2.07 -10.25
N PHE A 31 21.18 1.40 -11.11
CA PHE A 31 20.16 2.06 -11.95
C PHE A 31 18.86 2.35 -11.19
N TYR A 32 18.33 1.34 -10.51
CA TYR A 32 17.14 1.39 -9.69
C TYR A 32 17.48 0.71 -8.37
N CYS A 33 17.91 1.50 -7.39
CA CYS A 33 18.18 1.02 -6.05
C CYS A 33 17.00 1.29 -5.12
N SER A 34 16.68 0.35 -4.25
CA SER A 34 15.67 0.55 -3.22
C SER A 34 16.27 1.38 -2.08
N TYR A 35 16.05 2.69 -2.07
CA TYR A 35 16.55 3.58 -1.01
C TYR A 35 15.51 3.76 0.11
N SER A 36 14.23 3.91 -0.26
CA SER A 36 13.08 3.94 0.66
C SER A 36 12.79 2.59 1.33
N GLY A 37 13.27 1.51 0.71
CA GLY A 37 13.01 0.14 1.13
C GLY A 37 11.70 -0.40 0.56
N TYR A 38 11.07 -1.33 1.28
CA TYR A 38 9.85 -2.03 0.82
C TYR A 38 8.57 -1.62 1.59
N HIS A 39 8.72 -0.86 2.69
CA HIS A 39 7.63 -0.57 3.63
C HIS A 39 6.53 0.29 2.99
N ASP A 40 6.91 1.37 2.28
CA ASP A 40 6.01 2.23 1.51
C ASP A 40 5.29 1.44 0.41
N GLY A 41 5.99 0.49 -0.22
CA GLY A 41 5.45 -0.43 -1.21
C GLY A 41 4.34 -1.33 -0.65
N LEU A 42 4.52 -1.88 0.55
CA LEU A 42 3.49 -2.69 1.21
C LEU A 42 2.26 -1.86 1.58
N LEU A 43 2.44 -0.66 2.15
CA LEU A 43 1.31 0.21 2.47
C LEU A 43 0.55 0.66 1.22
N CYS A 44 1.27 1.00 0.15
CA CYS A 44 0.69 1.34 -1.15
C CYS A 44 -0.11 0.16 -1.74
N GLY A 45 0.47 -1.03 -1.75
CA GLY A 45 -0.17 -2.25 -2.25
C GLY A 45 -1.45 -2.60 -1.51
N ALA A 46 -1.42 -2.58 -0.17
CA ALA A 46 -2.59 -2.82 0.67
C ALA A 46 -3.69 -1.79 0.41
N SER A 47 -3.32 -0.51 0.23
CA SER A 47 -4.27 0.57 -0.04
C SER A 47 -4.98 0.40 -1.38
N TRP A 48 -4.25 0.02 -2.43
CA TRP A 48 -4.83 -0.30 -3.74
C TRP A 48 -5.71 -1.54 -3.72
N LEU A 49 -5.29 -2.59 -3.02
CA LEU A 49 -6.08 -3.80 -2.85
C LEU A 49 -7.38 -3.51 -2.11
N HIS A 50 -7.34 -2.71 -1.04
CA HIS A 50 -8.55 -2.27 -0.36
C HIS A 50 -9.48 -1.49 -1.31
N ASN A 51 -8.95 -0.51 -2.04
CA ASN A 51 -9.72 0.31 -2.98
C ASN A 51 -10.41 -0.49 -4.08
N THR A 52 -9.73 -1.51 -4.61
CA THR A 52 -10.19 -2.28 -5.77
C THR A 52 -11.07 -3.46 -5.40
N SER A 53 -10.78 -4.13 -4.28
CA SER A 53 -11.53 -5.31 -3.83
C SER A 53 -12.63 -5.00 -2.82
N GLN A 54 -12.58 -3.82 -2.19
CA GLN A 54 -13.40 -3.44 -1.02
C GLN A 54 -13.26 -4.42 0.16
N ASN A 55 -12.23 -5.26 0.16
CA ASN A 55 -11.96 -6.18 1.26
C ASN A 55 -11.38 -5.41 2.45
N SER A 56 -12.07 -5.45 3.59
CA SER A 56 -11.70 -4.73 4.81
C SER A 56 -10.45 -5.29 5.50
N SER A 57 -10.05 -6.52 5.18
CA SER A 57 -8.80 -7.11 5.73
C SER A 57 -7.56 -6.30 5.36
N TYR A 58 -7.53 -5.68 4.18
CA TYR A 58 -6.43 -4.81 3.78
C TYR A 58 -6.41 -3.48 4.55
N LEU A 59 -7.57 -2.95 4.91
CA LEU A 59 -7.63 -1.79 5.80
C LEU A 59 -7.15 -2.15 7.21
N ALA A 60 -7.55 -3.31 7.73
CA ALA A 60 -7.05 -3.83 9.00
C ALA A 60 -5.53 -4.08 8.97
N TYR A 61 -4.99 -4.55 7.84
CA TYR A 61 -3.55 -4.68 7.62
C TYR A 61 -2.85 -3.33 7.74
N ILE A 62 -3.36 -2.28 7.07
CA ILE A 62 -2.79 -0.92 7.13
C ILE A 62 -2.85 -0.37 8.55
N GLN A 63 -3.96 -0.56 9.26
CA GLN A 63 -4.10 -0.10 10.65
C GLN A 63 -3.13 -0.81 11.61
N SER A 64 -2.92 -2.12 11.42
CA SER A 64 -2.05 -2.92 12.28
C SER A 64 -0.56 -2.76 11.98
N ASN A 65 -0.20 -2.53 10.72
CA ASN A 65 1.19 -2.45 10.28
C ASN A 65 1.65 -1.01 10.00
N GLY A 66 0.73 -0.05 9.87
CA GLY A 66 1.01 1.33 9.43
C GLY A 66 2.17 1.98 10.17
N HIS A 67 2.08 2.06 11.49
CA HIS A 67 3.13 2.64 12.32
C HIS A 67 4.48 1.90 12.17
N THR A 68 4.46 0.56 12.08
CA THR A 68 5.69 -0.24 11.90
C THR A 68 6.29 -0.08 10.51
N LEU A 69 5.47 0.20 9.49
CA LEU A 69 5.86 0.39 8.10
C LEU A 69 6.12 1.87 7.76
N GLY A 70 6.24 2.76 8.75
CA GLY A 70 6.59 4.16 8.54
C GLY A 70 5.45 5.05 8.04
N ALA A 71 4.18 4.70 8.30
CA ALA A 71 3.05 5.55 7.91
C ALA A 71 3.08 6.93 8.58
N ASP A 72 3.69 7.02 9.76
CA ASP A 72 3.86 8.27 10.52
C ASP A 72 5.12 9.04 10.13
N ASP A 73 5.97 8.47 9.27
CA ASP A 73 7.18 9.15 8.82
C ASP A 73 6.81 10.30 7.87
N ASP A 74 7.50 11.42 8.03
CA ASP A 74 7.32 12.58 7.18
C ASP A 74 8.22 12.44 5.94
N ASP A 75 7.63 12.06 4.82
CA ASP A 75 8.23 12.22 3.50
C ASP A 75 7.42 13.24 2.67
N PHE A 76 8.13 14.08 1.94
CA PHE A 76 7.57 15.15 1.10
C PHE A 76 7.72 14.85 -0.39
N SER A 77 8.33 13.73 -0.74
CA SER A 77 8.62 13.33 -2.11
C SER A 77 7.71 12.19 -2.58
N PHE A 78 7.44 12.17 -3.89
CA PHE A 78 6.73 11.09 -4.54
C PHE A 78 7.54 10.68 -5.77
N SER A 79 7.93 9.41 -5.83
CA SER A 79 8.78 8.88 -6.89
C SER A 79 8.50 7.40 -7.15
N TRP A 80 9.29 6.79 -8.03
CA TRP A 80 9.21 5.37 -8.28
C TRP A 80 9.66 4.54 -7.06
N ASP A 81 10.61 5.06 -6.29
CA ASP A 81 11.15 4.44 -5.08
C ASP A 81 10.23 4.73 -3.89
N GLU A 82 9.74 5.97 -3.78
CA GLU A 82 8.97 6.46 -2.62
C GLU A 82 7.49 6.71 -2.93
N LYS A 83 6.59 5.98 -2.26
CA LYS A 83 5.14 6.00 -2.51
C LYS A 83 4.29 6.50 -1.33
N GLN A 84 4.89 6.90 -0.21
CA GLN A 84 4.15 7.27 1.00
C GLN A 84 3.15 8.40 0.76
N VAL A 85 3.58 9.52 0.17
CA VAL A 85 2.70 10.68 -0.06
C VAL A 85 1.48 10.29 -0.91
N GLY A 86 1.70 9.54 -1.99
CA GLY A 86 0.62 9.03 -2.83
C GLY A 86 -0.33 8.09 -2.08
N THR A 87 0.23 7.24 -1.21
CA THR A 87 -0.54 6.31 -0.37
C THR A 87 -1.42 7.04 0.64
N LYS A 88 -0.88 8.06 1.32
CA LYS A 88 -1.61 8.91 2.27
C LYS A 88 -2.79 9.62 1.59
N ILE A 89 -2.58 10.17 0.39
CA ILE A 89 -3.64 10.82 -0.40
C ILE A 89 -4.73 9.82 -0.82
N LEU A 90 -4.33 8.64 -1.31
CA LEU A 90 -5.27 7.58 -1.70
C LEU A 90 -6.14 7.15 -0.52
N LEU A 91 -5.53 6.91 0.64
CA LEU A 91 -6.26 6.51 1.85
C LEU A 91 -7.21 7.59 2.34
N SER A 92 -6.79 8.86 2.34
CA SER A 92 -7.66 9.98 2.67
C SER A 92 -8.91 9.99 1.80
N LYS A 93 -8.76 9.78 0.48
CA LYS A 93 -9.89 9.68 -0.45
C LYS A 93 -10.79 8.48 -0.16
N ILE A 94 -10.22 7.30 0.09
CA ILE A 94 -11.00 6.08 0.39
C ILE A 94 -11.81 6.26 1.68
N LEU A 95 -11.18 6.71 2.76
CA LEU A 95 -11.83 6.88 4.06
C LEU A 95 -12.91 7.96 4.02
N HIS A 96 -12.68 9.05 3.29
CA HIS A 96 -13.68 10.10 3.10
C HIS A 96 -14.90 9.60 2.31
N ILE A 97 -14.67 8.82 1.24
CA ILE A 97 -15.75 8.20 0.46
C ILE A 97 -16.49 7.17 1.32
N PHE A 98 -15.77 6.33 2.06
CA PHE A 98 -16.34 5.29 2.91
C PHE A 98 -17.29 5.89 3.97
N SER A 99 -16.84 6.94 4.67
CA SER A 99 -17.66 7.70 5.61
C SER A 99 -18.92 8.27 4.94
N SER A 100 -18.78 8.81 3.72
CA SER A 100 -19.93 9.32 2.95
C SER A 100 -20.91 8.22 2.52
N THR A 101 -20.43 7.03 2.14
CA THR A 101 -21.28 5.90 1.74
C THR A 101 -22.02 5.26 2.92
N GLU A 102 -21.44 5.20 4.12
CA GLU A 102 -22.18 4.77 5.32
C GLU A 102 -23.31 5.74 5.66
N LEU A 103 -23.07 7.05 5.55
CA LEU A 103 -24.09 8.08 5.77
C LEU A 103 -25.25 8.00 4.76
N LEU A 104 -24.98 7.56 3.54
CA LEU A 104 -26.00 7.38 2.49
C LEU A 104 -26.69 6.00 2.56
N GLY A 105 -26.02 4.99 3.09
CA GLY A 105 -26.56 3.63 3.27
C GLY A 105 -27.49 3.47 4.48
N HIS A 106 -27.49 4.41 5.42
CA HIS A 106 -28.34 4.38 6.62
C HIS A 106 -29.76 4.96 6.41
N LYS A 107 -30.25 5.00 5.16
CA LYS A 107 -31.66 5.25 4.82
C LYS A 107 -32.24 3.99 4.18
N GLY A 108 -32.65 3.05 5.02
CA GLY A 108 -33.42 1.86 4.67
C GLY A 108 -34.34 1.49 5.81
#